data_AF-A0A183KM79-F1
#
_entry.id   AF-A0A183KM79-F1
#
_cell.length_a   1.000
_cell.length_b   1.000
_cell.length_c   1.000
_cell.angle_alpha   90.00
_cell.angle_beta   90.00
_cell.angle_gamma   90.00
#
_symmetry.space_group_name_H-M   'P 1'
#
loop_
_entity.id
_entity.type
_entity.pdbx_description
1 polymer ?
#
loop_
_entity_poly.entity_id
_entity_poly.type
_entity_poly.pdbx_seq_one_letter_code
_entity_poly.pdbx_strand_id
1 'polypeptide(L)'
;MEDNCNGIKEALTSKYQEVLGLKKHRHTEWISTETLDRIKERKNKKTAINNSRTRAEKVQAQAEYIEANKKVEKSIRDNKKKYVEELATTAEKAAREGNMKQLYDTMKKLAGKYSKPERPVKDKEGKPITEIQQQRNRWVKYFEELLNRPAPMNPPDIEAAHTDLPIDVNPPTTEEIRMAVRQNQERGSSRT
;
A
#
# COMPACT_ATOMS: atom_id res chain seq x y z
N MET A 1 15.36 34.91 -32.32
CA MET A 1 16.05 34.74 -31.00
C MET A 1 15.45 33.58 -30.21
N GLU A 2 14.12 33.46 -30.13
CA GLU A 2 13.43 32.33 -29.48
C GLU A 2 13.68 30.97 -30.16
N ASP A 3 13.77 30.94 -31.48
CA ASP A 3 14.02 29.71 -32.25
C ASP A 3 15.37 29.06 -31.90
N ASN A 4 16.40 29.88 -31.64
CA ASN A 4 17.73 29.40 -31.26
C ASN A 4 17.71 28.77 -29.85
N CYS A 5 16.93 29.34 -28.94
CA CYS A 5 16.79 28.83 -27.58
C CYS A 5 16.02 27.50 -27.55
N ASN A 6 15.02 27.34 -28.41
CA ASN A 6 14.32 26.07 -28.59
C ASN A 6 15.21 24.99 -29.21
N GLY A 7 15.99 25.30 -30.25
CA GLY A 7 16.91 24.35 -30.87
C GLY A 7 17.95 23.81 -29.89
N ILE A 8 18.51 24.67 -29.03
CA ILE A 8 19.45 24.26 -27.99
C ILE A 8 18.78 23.35 -26.95
N LYS A 9 17.56 23.67 -26.53
CA LYS A 9 16.78 22.84 -25.61
C LYS A 9 16.47 21.46 -26.20
N GLU A 10 16.09 21.39 -27.47
CA GLU A 10 15.78 20.14 -28.15
C GLU A 10 17.02 19.27 -28.31
N ALA A 11 18.14 19.85 -28.76
CA ALA A 11 19.41 19.12 -28.90
C ALA A 11 19.90 18.54 -27.56
N LEU A 12 19.86 19.34 -26.49
CA LEU A 12 20.19 18.89 -25.14
C LEU A 12 19.25 17.77 -24.66
N THR A 13 17.94 17.93 -24.84
CA THR A 13 16.95 16.94 -24.44
C THR A 13 17.15 15.63 -25.20
N SER A 14 17.42 15.69 -26.50
CA SER A 14 17.65 14.52 -27.35
C SER A 14 18.92 13.77 -26.94
N LYS A 15 20.02 14.48 -26.67
CA LYS A 15 21.27 13.86 -26.21
C LYS A 15 21.12 13.23 -24.83
N TYR A 16 20.38 13.87 -23.93
CA TYR A 16 20.10 13.35 -22.60
C TYR A 16 19.26 12.05 -22.67
N GLN A 17 18.27 11.99 -23.58
CA GLN A 17 17.44 10.79 -23.81
C GLN A 17 18.23 9.63 -24.44
N GLU A 18 19.19 9.92 -25.31
CA GLU A 18 20.08 8.92 -25.93
C GLU A 18 21.01 8.27 -24.89
N VAL A 19 21.63 9.08 -24.03
CA VAL A 19 22.63 8.62 -23.05
C VAL A 19 22.00 7.93 -21.85
N LEU A 20 20.94 8.50 -21.29
CA LEU A 20 20.33 8.00 -20.05
C LEU A 20 19.11 7.11 -20.29
N GLY A 21 18.65 7.01 -21.55
CA GLY A 21 17.39 6.42 -21.91
C GLY A 21 16.21 7.29 -21.43
N LEU A 22 15.05 7.10 -22.07
CA LEU A 22 13.81 7.59 -21.49
C LEU A 22 13.54 6.80 -20.21
N LYS A 23 13.43 7.51 -19.07
CA LYS A 23 12.85 6.94 -17.86
C LYS A 23 11.50 6.39 -18.29
N LYS A 24 11.36 5.06 -18.38
CA LYS A 24 10.10 4.43 -18.73
C LYS A 24 9.13 4.91 -17.69
N HIS A 25 8.32 5.91 -18.05
CA HIS A 25 7.16 6.24 -17.28
C HIS A 25 6.36 4.97 -17.40
N ARG A 26 6.42 4.13 -16.36
CA ARG A 26 5.46 3.06 -16.23
C ARG A 26 4.16 3.81 -16.26
N HIS A 27 3.48 3.74 -17.39
CA HIS A 27 2.12 4.16 -17.44
C HIS A 27 1.48 3.42 -16.27
N THR A 28 0.71 4.12 -15.45
CA THR A 28 -0.19 3.44 -14.54
C THR A 28 -0.95 2.43 -15.42
N GLU A 29 -0.63 1.13 -15.26
CA GLU A 29 -0.97 0.05 -16.20
C GLU A 29 -2.48 -0.01 -16.50
N TRP A 30 -3.27 0.65 -15.66
CA TRP A 30 -4.71 0.70 -15.70
C TRP A 30 -5.31 1.86 -16.52
N ILE A 31 -4.58 2.92 -16.87
CA ILE A 31 -5.16 4.05 -17.63
C ILE A 31 -5.14 3.74 -19.13
N SER A 32 -6.33 3.61 -19.72
CA SER A 32 -6.53 3.40 -21.16
C SER A 32 -6.13 4.63 -22.00
N THR A 33 -5.69 4.39 -23.23
CA THR A 33 -5.40 5.42 -24.25
C THR A 33 -6.59 6.33 -24.50
N GLU A 34 -7.80 5.77 -24.55
CA GLU A 34 -9.05 6.54 -24.71
C GLU A 34 -9.22 7.58 -23.59
N THR A 35 -8.83 7.25 -22.36
CA THR A 35 -8.90 8.19 -21.24
C THR A 35 -7.85 9.29 -21.35
N LEU A 36 -6.67 9.00 -21.91
CA LEU A 36 -5.66 10.02 -22.20
C LEU A 36 -6.16 11.00 -23.26
N ASP A 37 -6.83 10.51 -24.30
CA ASP A 37 -7.43 11.35 -25.33
C ASP A 37 -8.50 12.28 -24.74
N ARG A 38 -9.37 11.75 -23.87
CA ARG A 38 -10.35 12.56 -23.12
C ARG A 38 -9.69 13.62 -22.23
N ILE A 39 -8.55 13.30 -21.60
CA ILE A 39 -7.78 14.27 -20.81
C ILE A 39 -7.24 15.39 -21.71
N LYS A 40 -6.76 15.05 -22.91
CA LYS A 40 -6.28 16.01 -23.91
C LYS A 40 -7.42 16.91 -24.39
N GLU A 41 -8.57 16.33 -24.70
CA GLU A 41 -9.78 17.08 -25.09
C GLU A 41 -10.21 18.06 -23.98
N ARG A 42 -10.28 17.61 -22.73
CA ARG A 42 -10.59 18.47 -21.58
C ARG A 42 -9.59 19.63 -21.45
N LYS A 43 -8.29 19.39 -21.69
CA LYS A 43 -7.27 20.46 -21.70
C LYS A 43 -7.55 21.49 -22.80
N ASN A 44 -7.91 21.05 -24.01
CA ASN A 44 -8.27 21.96 -25.10
C ASN A 44 -9.50 22.81 -24.74
N LYS A 45 -10.53 22.21 -24.12
CA LYS A 45 -11.70 22.96 -23.61
C LYS A 45 -11.33 23.98 -22.53
N LYS A 46 -10.35 23.67 -21.69
CA LYS A 46 -9.80 24.64 -20.71
C LYS A 46 -9.13 25.83 -21.40
N THR A 47 -8.38 25.59 -22.47
CA THR A 47 -7.77 26.64 -23.29
C THR A 47 -8.84 27.53 -23.95
N ALA A 48 -9.94 26.94 -24.43
CA ALA A 48 -11.06 27.70 -25.00
C ALA A 48 -11.69 28.68 -23.99
N ILE A 49 -11.81 28.28 -22.71
CA ILE A 49 -12.26 29.19 -21.64
C ILE A 49 -11.31 30.37 -21.46
N ASN A 50 -10.00 30.11 -21.45
CA ASN A 50 -9.00 31.17 -21.22
C ASN A 50 -8.93 32.17 -22.38
N ASN A 51 -9.21 31.71 -23.60
CA ASN A 51 -9.19 32.53 -24.81
C ASN A 51 -10.54 33.20 -25.12
N SER A 52 -11.59 32.94 -24.32
CA SER A 52 -12.92 33.53 -24.54
C SER A 52 -12.88 35.06 -24.44
N ARG A 53 -13.51 35.74 -25.41
CA ARG A 53 -13.50 37.21 -25.50
C ARG A 53 -14.75 37.82 -24.88
N THR A 54 -15.89 37.14 -25.02
CA THR A 54 -17.17 37.61 -24.48
C THR A 54 -17.63 36.76 -23.29
N ARG A 55 -18.49 37.34 -22.43
CA ARG A 55 -19.06 36.62 -21.28
C ARG A 55 -19.89 35.41 -21.71
N ALA A 56 -20.61 35.50 -22.82
CA ALA A 56 -21.42 34.41 -23.35
C ALA A 56 -20.56 33.23 -23.81
N GLU A 57 -19.50 33.48 -24.59
CA GLU A 57 -18.52 32.46 -25.00
C GLU A 57 -17.89 31.76 -23.79
N LYS A 58 -17.56 32.52 -22.74
CA LYS A 58 -16.97 31.97 -21.52
C LYS A 58 -17.92 31.02 -20.80
N VAL A 59 -19.21 31.36 -20.72
CA VAL A 59 -20.24 30.50 -20.11
C VAL A 59 -20.40 29.20 -20.91
N GLN A 60 -20.45 29.29 -22.24
CA GLN A 60 -20.55 28.12 -23.10
C GLN A 60 -19.31 27.21 -22.98
N ALA A 61 -18.12 27.78 -23.08
CA ALA A 61 -16.86 27.03 -22.95
C ALA A 61 -16.71 26.39 -21.55
N GLN A 62 -17.22 27.05 -20.50
CA GLN A 62 -17.29 26.46 -19.16
C GLN A 62 -18.23 25.25 -19.11
N ALA A 63 -19.41 25.33 -19.71
CA ALA A 63 -20.35 24.21 -19.77
C ALA A 63 -19.71 22.98 -20.46
N GLU A 64 -19.05 23.19 -21.61
CA GLU A 64 -18.35 22.13 -22.34
C GLU A 64 -17.20 21.52 -21.53
N TYR A 65 -16.42 22.35 -20.83
CA TYR A 65 -15.36 21.85 -19.94
C TYR A 65 -15.90 21.01 -18.79
N ILE A 66 -17.02 21.44 -18.19
CA ILE A 66 -17.67 20.69 -17.09
C ILE A 66 -18.08 19.31 -17.58
N GLU A 67 -18.70 19.22 -18.77
CA GLU A 67 -19.09 17.94 -19.36
C GLU A 67 -17.87 17.06 -19.66
N ALA A 68 -16.84 17.61 -20.29
CA ALA A 68 -15.61 16.89 -20.59
C ALA A 68 -14.90 16.39 -19.31
N ASN A 69 -14.88 17.21 -18.25
CA ASN A 69 -14.30 16.84 -16.96
C ASN A 69 -15.07 15.68 -16.31
N LYS A 70 -16.41 15.70 -16.34
CA LYS A 70 -17.25 14.59 -15.86
C LYS A 70 -16.95 13.29 -16.62
N LYS A 71 -16.79 13.36 -17.94
CA LYS A 71 -16.43 12.20 -18.78
C LYS A 71 -15.06 11.61 -18.40
N VAL A 72 -14.06 12.47 -18.19
CA VAL A 72 -12.73 12.06 -17.73
C VAL A 72 -12.80 11.39 -16.35
N GLU A 73 -13.50 11.99 -15.39
CA GLU A 73 -13.65 11.40 -14.05
C GLU A 73 -14.34 10.04 -14.09
N LYS A 74 -15.37 9.90 -14.93
CA LYS A 74 -16.06 8.62 -15.14
C LYS A 74 -15.13 7.58 -15.74
N SER A 75 -14.43 7.89 -16.83
CA SER A 75 -13.53 6.93 -17.47
C SER A 75 -12.36 6.51 -16.58
N ILE A 76 -11.87 7.42 -15.73
CA ILE A 76 -10.86 7.12 -14.71
C ILE A 76 -11.41 6.11 -13.68
N ARG A 77 -12.64 6.30 -13.19
CA ARG A 77 -13.28 5.34 -12.27
C ARG A 77 -13.47 3.98 -12.92
N ASP A 78 -13.94 3.96 -14.15
CA ASP A 78 -14.22 2.72 -14.90
C ASP A 78 -12.92 1.94 -15.18
N ASN A 79 -11.87 2.63 -15.63
CA ASN A 79 -10.54 2.03 -15.83
C ASN A 79 -9.98 1.42 -14.54
N LYS A 80 -10.10 2.14 -13.42
CA LYS A 80 -9.63 1.64 -12.12
C LYS A 80 -10.39 0.39 -11.70
N LYS A 81 -11.72 0.39 -11.86
CA LYS A 81 -12.57 -0.76 -11.57
C LYS A 81 -12.17 -1.97 -12.41
N LYS A 82 -12.05 -1.78 -13.72
CA LYS A 82 -11.63 -2.84 -14.66
C LYS A 82 -10.27 -3.45 -14.29
N TYR A 83 -9.29 -2.62 -13.96
CA TYR A 83 -7.97 -3.11 -13.55
C TYR A 83 -8.01 -3.94 -12.26
N VAL A 84 -8.79 -3.51 -11.26
CA VAL A 84 -8.98 -4.27 -10.02
C VAL A 84 -9.66 -5.62 -10.29
N GLU A 85 -10.67 -5.65 -11.17
CA GLU A 85 -11.35 -6.88 -11.59
C GLU A 85 -10.43 -7.84 -12.34
N GLU A 86 -9.58 -7.34 -13.25
CA GLU A 86 -8.57 -8.14 -13.95
C GLU A 86 -7.54 -8.75 -12.98
N LEU A 87 -7.09 -7.99 -11.98
CA LEU A 87 -6.21 -8.52 -10.93
C LEU A 87 -6.92 -9.58 -10.07
N ALA A 88 -8.19 -9.35 -9.70
CA ALA A 88 -8.96 -10.30 -8.89
C ALA A 88 -9.18 -11.63 -9.63
N THR A 89 -9.57 -11.58 -10.91
CA THR A 89 -9.74 -12.78 -11.74
C THR A 89 -8.41 -13.53 -11.96
N THR A 90 -7.30 -12.81 -12.11
CA THR A 90 -5.96 -13.40 -12.19
C THR A 90 -5.57 -14.10 -10.88
N ALA A 91 -5.85 -13.47 -9.73
CA ALA A 91 -5.59 -14.07 -8.43
C ALA A 91 -6.43 -15.33 -8.20
N GLU A 92 -7.73 -15.29 -8.54
CA GLU A 92 -8.62 -16.45 -8.45
C GLU A 92 -8.12 -17.62 -9.30
N LYS A 93 -7.73 -17.35 -10.54
CA LYS A 93 -7.15 -18.37 -11.43
C LYS A 93 -5.88 -18.97 -10.85
N ALA A 94 -4.96 -18.14 -10.36
CA ALA A 94 -3.72 -18.60 -9.74
C ALA A 94 -3.96 -19.48 -8.50
N ALA A 95 -4.97 -19.15 -7.69
CA ALA A 95 -5.37 -19.96 -6.55
C ALA A 95 -5.91 -21.33 -6.99
N ARG A 96 -6.77 -21.38 -8.01
CA ARG A 96 -7.31 -22.63 -8.58
C ARG A 96 -6.21 -23.52 -9.17
N GLU A 97 -5.19 -22.93 -9.79
CA GLU A 97 -4.05 -23.65 -10.38
C GLU A 97 -2.95 -24.02 -9.36
N GLY A 98 -3.09 -23.61 -8.09
CA GLY A 98 -2.05 -23.82 -7.07
C GLY A 98 -0.78 -22.98 -7.27
N ASN A 99 -0.81 -21.97 -8.13
CA ASN A 99 0.32 -21.07 -8.38
C ASN A 99 0.43 -19.99 -7.28
N MET A 100 0.94 -20.40 -6.13
CA MET A 100 1.05 -19.55 -4.94
C MET A 100 1.91 -18.31 -5.14
N LYS A 101 2.94 -18.38 -6.00
CA LYS A 101 3.81 -17.24 -6.30
C LYS A 101 3.01 -16.12 -6.98
N GLN A 102 2.28 -16.46 -8.05
CA GLN A 102 1.48 -15.49 -8.79
C GLN A 102 0.32 -14.94 -7.95
N LEU A 103 -0.31 -15.80 -7.14
CA LEU A 103 -1.34 -15.37 -6.19
C LEU A 103 -0.80 -14.32 -5.22
N TYR A 104 0.35 -14.57 -4.59
CA TYR A 104 0.99 -13.63 -3.66
C TYR A 104 1.37 -12.32 -4.33
N ASP A 105 2.01 -12.38 -5.50
CA ASP A 105 2.44 -11.17 -6.23
C ASP A 105 1.23 -10.31 -6.64
N THR A 106 0.13 -10.92 -7.06
CA THR A 106 -1.11 -10.23 -7.44
C THR A 106 -1.80 -9.63 -6.23
N MET A 107 -1.86 -10.36 -5.11
CA MET A 107 -2.46 -9.88 -3.86
C MET A 107 -1.65 -8.71 -3.28
N LYS A 108 -0.31 -8.76 -3.37
CA LYS A 108 0.59 -7.68 -2.99
C LYS A 108 0.38 -6.42 -3.84
N LYS A 109 0.09 -6.56 -5.14
CA LYS A 109 -0.29 -5.43 -6.01
C LYS A 109 -1.62 -4.81 -5.58
N LEU A 110 -2.63 -5.64 -5.30
CA LEU A 110 -3.96 -5.20 -4.85
C LEU A 110 -3.93 -4.49 -3.49
N ALA A 111 -3.15 -5.00 -2.54
CA ALA A 111 -3.02 -4.41 -1.20
C ALA A 111 -2.34 -3.02 -1.22
N GLY A 112 -1.61 -2.69 -2.30
CA GLY A 112 -0.86 -1.45 -2.42
C GLY A 112 0.23 -1.31 -1.36
N LYS A 113 0.74 -0.09 -1.18
CA LYS A 113 1.63 0.21 -0.05
C LYS A 113 0.76 0.49 1.18
N TYR A 114 0.64 -0.48 2.08
CA TYR A 114 0.10 -0.23 3.41
C TYR A 114 1.04 0.75 4.14
N SER A 115 0.69 2.03 4.14
CA SER A 115 1.29 2.99 5.06
C SER A 115 0.60 2.79 6.39
N LYS A 116 1.31 2.25 7.39
CA LYS A 116 0.84 2.37 8.78
C LYS A 116 0.56 3.86 9.02
N PRO A 117 -0.60 4.27 9.53
CA PRO A 117 -0.71 5.60 10.10
C PRO A 117 0.33 5.67 11.22
N GLU A 118 1.20 6.68 11.17
CA GLU A 118 2.12 6.96 12.25
C GLU A 118 1.27 7.22 13.50
N ARG A 119 1.38 6.35 14.51
CA ARG A 119 0.63 6.52 15.76
C ARG A 119 1.31 7.66 16.51
N PRO A 120 0.63 8.81 16.72
CA PRO A 120 1.24 9.89 17.48
C PRO A 120 1.58 9.41 18.89
N VAL A 121 2.75 9.77 19.40
CA VAL A 121 3.12 9.54 20.79
C VAL A 121 2.11 10.29 21.66
N LYS A 122 1.52 9.63 22.66
CA LYS A 122 0.52 10.23 23.55
C LYS A 122 1.13 10.67 24.88
N ASP A 123 0.58 11.74 25.45
CA ASP A 123 0.84 12.11 26.84
C ASP A 123 0.16 11.12 27.81
N LYS A 124 0.25 11.38 29.12
CA LYS A 124 -0.31 10.48 30.14
C LYS A 124 -1.84 10.50 30.13
N GLU A 125 -2.42 11.58 29.63
CA GLU A 125 -3.85 11.83 29.51
C GLU A 125 -4.41 11.27 28.18
N GLY A 126 -3.55 10.65 27.35
CA GLY A 126 -3.92 10.00 26.10
C GLY A 126 -4.07 10.94 24.90
N LYS A 127 -3.69 12.21 25.02
CA LYS A 127 -3.69 13.20 23.93
C LYS A 127 -2.43 13.07 23.08
N PRO A 128 -2.54 13.27 21.76
CA PRO A 128 -1.39 13.17 20.86
C PRO A 128 -0.41 14.34 21.04
N ILE A 129 0.87 14.02 21.15
CA ILE A 129 1.99 14.98 21.22
C ILE A 129 2.54 15.20 19.81
N THR A 130 2.39 16.41 19.30
CA THR A 130 2.82 16.80 17.95
C THR A 130 4.24 17.39 17.91
N GLU A 131 4.77 17.86 19.05
CA GLU A 131 6.07 18.53 19.13
C GLU A 131 7.22 17.57 19.52
N ILE A 132 8.32 17.62 18.76
CA ILE A 132 9.48 16.71 18.94
C ILE A 132 10.11 16.85 20.33
N GLN A 133 10.24 18.07 20.87
CA GLN A 133 10.80 18.30 22.21
C GLN A 133 9.93 17.66 23.29
N GLN A 134 8.61 17.81 23.17
CA GLN A 134 7.67 17.19 24.10
C GLN A 134 7.67 15.66 24.01
N GLN A 135 7.84 15.10 22.81
CA GLN A 135 8.01 13.65 22.65
C GLN A 135 9.27 13.15 23.35
N ARG A 136 10.42 13.83 23.21
CA ARG A 136 11.66 13.48 23.93
C ARG A 136 11.46 13.54 25.44
N ASN A 137 10.80 14.59 25.94
CA ASN A 137 10.50 14.72 27.36
C ASN A 137 9.55 13.61 27.84
N ARG A 138 8.59 13.18 27.01
CA ARG A 138 7.70 12.05 27.32
C ARG A 138 8.48 10.74 27.39
N TRP A 139 9.45 10.52 26.49
CA TRP A 139 10.35 9.37 26.51
C TRP A 139 11.21 9.35 27.77
N VAL A 140 11.84 10.48 28.12
CA VAL A 140 12.65 10.60 29.34
C VAL A 140 11.82 10.24 30.57
N LYS A 141 10.62 10.84 30.73
CA LYS A 141 9.71 10.52 31.85
C LYS A 141 9.29 9.06 31.89
N TYR A 142 8.97 8.47 30.74
CA TYR A 142 8.57 7.06 30.66
C TYR A 142 9.69 6.11 31.11
N PHE A 143 10.92 6.35 30.64
CA PHE A 143 12.07 5.54 31.05
C PHE A 143 12.46 5.77 32.50
N GLU A 144 12.33 6.99 33.00
CA GLU A 144 12.57 7.31 34.41
C GLU A 144 11.59 6.55 35.33
N GLU A 145 10.30 6.53 35.00
CA GLU A 145 9.29 5.75 35.74
C GLU A 145 9.53 4.24 35.68
N LEU A 146 9.94 3.74 34.51
CA LEU A 146 10.16 2.31 34.29
C LEU A 146 11.41 1.80 35.00
N LEU A 147 12.52 2.54 34.90
CA LEU A 147 13.84 2.09 35.36
C LEU A 147 14.11 2.47 36.82
N ASN A 148 13.49 3.51 37.34
CA ASN A 148 13.69 3.96 38.72
C ASN A 148 12.53 3.58 39.65
N ARG A 149 11.77 2.53 39.30
CA ARG A 149 10.74 1.99 40.20
C ARG A 149 11.43 1.50 41.49
N PRO A 150 11.04 2.01 42.68
CA PRO A 150 11.61 1.51 43.92
C PRO A 150 11.31 0.02 44.08
N ALA A 151 12.23 -0.70 44.73
CA ALA A 151 12.02 -2.10 45.05
C ALA A 151 10.67 -2.26 45.76
N PRO A 152 9.81 -3.20 45.34
CA PRO A 152 8.54 -3.43 46.01
C PRO A 152 8.81 -3.70 47.50
N MET A 153 8.11 -2.99 48.38
CA MET A 153 8.32 -3.06 49.83
C MET A 153 7.96 -4.43 50.41
N ASN A 154 7.09 -5.16 49.70
CA ASN A 154 6.76 -6.54 50.01
C ASN A 154 7.51 -7.44 49.03
N PRO A 155 8.17 -8.51 49.50
CA PRO A 155 8.67 -9.54 48.59
C PRO A 155 7.50 -10.04 47.72
N PRO A 156 7.73 -10.36 46.44
CA PRO A 156 6.71 -10.99 45.62
C PRO A 156 6.24 -12.26 46.34
N ASP A 157 4.94 -12.34 46.61
CA ASP A 157 4.30 -13.55 47.12
C ASP A 157 4.23 -14.55 45.96
N ILE A 158 5.36 -15.23 45.74
CA ILE A 158 5.48 -16.28 44.75
C ILE A 158 4.98 -17.54 45.47
N GLU A 159 3.71 -17.88 45.24
CA GLU A 159 3.24 -19.24 45.54
C GLU A 159 4.22 -20.21 44.87
N ALA A 160 4.90 -21.01 45.68
CA ALA A 160 5.75 -22.06 45.17
C ALA A 160 4.91 -22.90 44.21
N ALA A 161 5.41 -23.11 42.99
CA ALA A 161 4.69 -23.87 41.98
C ALA A 161 4.29 -25.22 42.59
N HIS A 162 2.99 -25.37 42.87
CA HIS A 162 2.47 -26.61 43.39
C HIS A 162 2.41 -27.59 42.23
N THR A 163 3.26 -28.60 42.32
CA THR A 163 3.25 -29.85 41.55
C THR A 163 3.97 -29.76 40.21
N ASP A 164 5.02 -30.58 40.08
CA ASP A 164 5.51 -31.02 38.79
C ASP A 164 4.30 -31.55 38.01
N LEU A 165 3.99 -30.91 36.88
CA LEU A 165 3.02 -31.49 35.95
C LEU A 165 3.47 -32.93 35.67
N PRO A 166 2.56 -33.92 35.65
CA PRO A 166 2.90 -35.29 35.27
C PRO A 166 3.20 -35.30 33.78
N ILE A 167 4.37 -34.77 33.44
CA ILE A 167 4.99 -34.84 32.13
C ILE A 167 5.79 -36.12 32.20
N ASP A 168 5.39 -37.07 31.37
CA ASP A 168 6.18 -38.27 31.17
C ASP A 168 7.50 -37.87 30.52
N VAL A 169 8.56 -37.85 31.34
CA VAL A 169 9.94 -37.56 30.90
C VAL A 169 10.63 -38.80 30.33
N ASN A 170 9.93 -39.95 30.26
CA ASN A 170 10.51 -41.15 29.69
C ASN A 170 10.67 -41.01 28.16
N PRO A 171 11.71 -41.64 27.58
CA PRO A 171 11.85 -41.70 26.13
C PRO A 171 10.61 -42.35 25.48
N PRO A 172 10.11 -41.82 24.35
CA PRO A 172 8.97 -42.41 23.65
C PRO A 172 9.25 -43.87 23.30
N THR A 173 8.24 -44.71 23.50
CA THR A 173 8.34 -46.13 23.13
C THR A 173 8.22 -46.30 21.62
N THR A 174 8.85 -47.36 21.09
CA THR A 174 8.80 -47.70 19.66
C THR A 174 7.37 -47.83 19.12
N GLU A 175 6.42 -48.27 19.96
CA GLU A 175 5.03 -48.41 19.54
C GLU A 175 4.26 -47.10 19.51
N GLU A 176 4.55 -46.14 20.41
CA GLU A 176 4.02 -44.78 20.31
C GLU A 176 4.49 -44.10 19.03
N ILE A 177 5.77 -44.26 18.68
CA ILE A 177 6.34 -43.75 17.42
C ILE A 177 5.60 -44.38 16.22
N ARG A 178 5.39 -45.70 16.23
CA ARG A 178 4.63 -46.39 15.16
C ARG A 178 3.18 -45.94 15.05
N MET A 179 2.49 -45.71 16.16
CA MET A 179 1.11 -45.21 16.15
C MET A 179 1.03 -43.78 15.60
N ALA A 180 1.95 -42.91 16.01
CA ALA A 180 2.01 -41.52 15.52
C ALA A 180 2.31 -41.44 14.02
N VAL A 181 3.21 -42.29 13.52
CA VAL A 181 3.50 -42.39 12.07
C VAL A 181 2.26 -42.83 11.28
N ARG A 182 1.53 -43.84 11.77
CA ARG A 182 0.28 -44.31 11.13
C ARG A 182 -0.79 -43.22 11.09
N GLN A 183 -1.03 -42.52 12.19
CA GLN A 183 -1.98 -41.40 12.23
C GLN A 183 -1.64 -40.27 11.25
N ASN A 184 -0.35 -39.97 11.07
CA ASN A 184 0.08 -38.95 10.12
C ASN A 184 -0.12 -39.38 8.65
N GLN A 185 0.02 -40.67 8.34
CA GLN A 185 -0.28 -41.22 7.01
C GLN A 185 -1.79 -41.20 6.71
N GLU A 186 -2.64 -41.58 7.68
CA GLU A 186 -4.10 -41.54 7.53
C GLU A 186 -4.61 -40.11 7.29
N ARG A 187 -4.09 -39.13 8.03
CA ARG A 187 -4.44 -37.71 7.85
C ARG A 187 -3.90 -37.10 6.55
N GLY A 188 -2.83 -37.65 6.00
CA GLY A 188 -2.29 -37.27 4.69
C GLY A 188 -3.14 -37.81 3.53
N SER A 189 -3.74 -38.99 3.69
CA SER A 189 -4.50 -39.66 2.64
C SER A 189 -5.94 -39.14 2.47
N SER A 190 -6.48 -38.40 3.44
CA SER A 190 -7.80 -37.73 3.32
C SER A 190 -7.74 -36.35 2.66
N ARG A 191 -6.59 -35.91 2.15
CA ARG A 191 -6.37 -34.58 1.54
C ARG A 191 -6.12 -34.60 0.02
N THR A 192 -6.32 -35.74 -0.63
CA THR A 192 -6.34 -35.90 -2.09
C THR A 192 -7.75 -36.14 -2.58
#